data_AF-A0A965EQH6-F1
#
_entry.id   AF-A0A965EQH6-F1
#
_cell.length_a   1.000
_cell.length_b   1.000
_cell.length_c   1.000
_cell.angle_alpha   90.00
_cell.angle_beta   90.00
_cell.angle_gamma   90.00
#
_symmetry.space_group_name_H-M   'P 1'
#
loop_
_entity.id
_entity.type
_entity.pdbx_description
1 polymer ?
#
loop_
_entity_poly.entity_id
_entity_poly.type
_entity_poly.pdbx_seq_one_letter_code
_entity_poly.pdbx_strand_id
1 'polypeptide(L)'
;SGDWNKRVDLSDFAHHFADWTYDWMDVPALMAGASTIYEYPMIDRDPVPTWVDGNTVLIGDAAHIMYPTGSNGAGQAIVDGRVLGACLLEHGVGAAALRAFDDKLRVPVSDLVLRNRGAGPFGILSIVDERCGGVFDDIHDVIPEEEISEFMANYKAAAGFAIDTLNSAPSTIPDGAHIRA
;
A
#
# COMPACT_ATOMS: atom_id res chain seq x y z
N SER A 1 8.06 -5.60 -17.98
CA SER A 1 8.86 -6.44 -17.06
C SER A 1 8.52 -6.00 -15.64
N GLY A 2 8.43 -6.92 -14.67
CA GLY A 2 8.22 -6.60 -13.24
C GLY A 2 9.54 -6.41 -12.50
N ASP A 3 10.50 -5.71 -13.13
CA ASP A 3 11.83 -5.53 -12.56
C ASP A 3 11.82 -4.36 -11.56
N TRP A 4 11.88 -4.70 -10.28
CA TRP A 4 11.94 -3.74 -9.17
C TRP A 4 13.35 -3.14 -8.97
N ASN A 5 14.31 -3.40 -9.86
CA ASN A 5 15.65 -2.83 -9.76
C ASN A 5 16.11 -2.20 -11.08
N LYS A 6 15.18 -1.87 -11.96
CA LYS A 6 15.50 -1.20 -13.22
C LYS A 6 16.08 0.18 -12.94
N ARG A 7 17.38 0.34 -13.19
CA ARG A 7 18.04 1.65 -13.18
C ARG A 7 17.67 2.41 -14.45
N VAL A 8 17.47 3.71 -14.29
CA VAL A 8 17.16 4.63 -15.40
C VAL A 8 18.00 5.89 -15.30
N ASP A 9 18.14 6.59 -16.42
CA ASP A 9 18.88 7.84 -16.46
C ASP A 9 17.96 9.01 -16.14
N LEU A 10 18.50 10.04 -15.48
CA LEU A 10 17.75 11.25 -15.14
C LEU A 10 17.14 11.91 -16.39
N SER A 11 17.84 11.84 -17.53
CA SER A 11 17.39 12.38 -18.81
C SER A 11 16.08 11.79 -19.31
N ASP A 12 15.72 10.58 -18.86
CA ASP A 12 14.53 9.87 -19.35
C ASP A 12 13.23 10.57 -18.93
N PHE A 13 13.23 11.31 -17.80
CA PHE A 13 12.01 11.91 -17.25
C PHE A 13 12.18 13.33 -16.69
N ALA A 14 13.40 13.82 -16.46
CA ALA A 14 13.63 15.12 -15.82
C ALA A 14 12.99 16.30 -16.56
N HIS A 15 12.78 16.18 -17.87
CA HIS A 15 12.15 17.20 -18.70
C HIS A 15 10.70 17.52 -18.28
N HIS A 16 10.00 16.62 -17.61
CA HIS A 16 8.65 16.89 -17.06
C HIS A 16 8.66 17.87 -15.89
N PHE A 17 9.81 18.04 -15.23
CA PHE A 17 9.98 18.84 -14.01
C PHE A 17 10.91 20.03 -14.23
N ALA A 18 11.28 20.34 -15.48
CA ALA A 18 12.27 21.36 -15.80
C ALA A 18 11.91 22.74 -15.22
N ASP A 19 10.61 23.04 -15.17
CA ASP A 19 10.09 24.34 -14.71
C ASP A 19 9.69 24.33 -13.22
N TRP A 20 9.96 23.25 -12.47
CA TRP A 20 9.59 23.10 -11.06
C TRP A 20 10.64 23.73 -10.15
N THR A 21 10.83 25.04 -10.32
CA THR A 21 11.72 25.86 -9.49
C THR A 21 10.88 26.81 -8.66
N TYR A 22 10.87 26.58 -7.35
CA TYR A 22 10.18 27.39 -6.36
C TYR A 22 11.21 28.15 -5.50
N ASP A 23 10.80 29.21 -4.82
CA ASP A 23 11.64 29.99 -3.91
C ASP A 23 12.20 29.14 -2.74
N TRP A 24 11.49 28.08 -2.36
CA TRP A 24 11.88 27.14 -1.29
C TRP A 24 12.44 25.81 -1.79
N MET A 25 12.34 25.47 -3.08
CA MET A 25 12.84 24.19 -3.62
C MET A 25 13.15 24.23 -5.12
N ASP A 26 14.35 23.75 -5.45
CA ASP A 26 14.81 23.51 -6.82
C ASP A 26 14.73 22.00 -7.12
N VAL A 27 13.63 21.57 -7.76
CA VAL A 27 13.38 20.15 -8.06
C VAL A 27 14.40 19.60 -9.07
N PRO A 28 14.74 20.31 -10.17
CA PRO A 28 15.82 19.89 -11.06
C PRO A 28 17.16 19.63 -10.34
N ALA A 29 17.61 20.55 -9.48
CA ALA A 29 18.85 20.39 -8.74
C ALA A 29 18.79 19.25 -7.72
N LEU A 30 17.65 19.06 -7.05
CA LEU A 30 17.42 17.93 -6.15
C LEU A 30 17.58 16.59 -6.88
N MET A 31 16.95 16.44 -8.05
CA MET A 31 17.06 15.21 -8.85
C MET A 31 18.47 15.01 -9.39
N ALA A 32 19.16 16.08 -9.82
CA ALA A 32 20.55 16.02 -10.29
C ALA A 32 21.53 15.57 -9.19
N GLY A 33 21.19 15.78 -7.91
CA GLY A 33 21.97 15.31 -6.77
C GLY A 33 21.81 13.81 -6.44
N ALA A 34 20.88 13.10 -7.09
CA ALA A 34 20.65 11.69 -6.83
C ALA A 34 21.82 10.81 -7.30
N SER A 35 22.32 9.93 -6.43
CA SER A 35 23.40 8.99 -6.76
C SER A 35 22.92 7.77 -7.54
N THR A 36 21.64 7.43 -7.45
CA THR A 36 21.01 6.33 -8.20
C THR A 36 19.53 6.61 -8.38
N ILE A 37 19.00 6.25 -9.55
CA ILE A 37 17.60 6.42 -9.90
C ILE A 37 17.05 5.07 -10.39
N TYR A 38 15.85 4.73 -9.93
CA TYR A 38 15.16 3.49 -10.28
C TYR A 38 13.77 3.81 -10.81
N GLU A 39 13.35 3.06 -11.83
CA GLU A 39 11.99 3.10 -12.37
C GLU A 39 11.21 1.91 -11.84
N TYR A 40 10.05 2.18 -11.26
CA TYR A 40 9.15 1.17 -10.73
C TYR A 40 7.85 1.19 -11.51
N PRO A 41 7.48 0.09 -12.18
CA PRO A 41 6.21 0.03 -12.88
C PRO A 41 5.08 -0.03 -11.85
N MET A 42 4.06 0.80 -12.01
CA MET A 42 2.83 0.72 -11.23
C MET A 42 2.04 -0.51 -11.68
N ILE A 43 2.36 -1.67 -11.10
CA ILE A 43 1.74 -2.96 -11.43
C ILE A 43 0.89 -3.43 -10.26
N ASP A 44 -0.29 -3.93 -10.58
CA ASP A 44 -1.07 -4.81 -9.71
C ASP A 44 -1.54 -6.05 -10.48
N ARG A 45 -2.35 -6.89 -9.83
CA ARG A 45 -3.04 -8.00 -10.49
C ARG A 45 -4.48 -8.12 -9.99
N ASP A 46 -5.35 -8.66 -10.84
CA ASP A 46 -6.70 -9.00 -10.44
C ASP A 46 -6.67 -10.03 -9.30
N PRO A 47 -7.49 -9.85 -8.25
CA PRO A 47 -7.59 -10.83 -7.20
C PRO A 47 -8.04 -12.21 -7.71
N VAL A 48 -7.43 -13.25 -7.16
CA VAL A 48 -7.76 -14.65 -7.49
C VAL A 48 -8.78 -15.22 -6.49
N PRO A 49 -9.58 -16.24 -6.89
CA PRO A 49 -10.62 -16.80 -6.02
C PRO A 49 -10.08 -17.60 -4.82
N THR A 50 -8.80 -17.99 -4.84
CA THR A 50 -8.10 -18.61 -3.71
C THR A 50 -6.59 -18.45 -3.85
N TRP A 51 -5.88 -18.35 -2.74
CA TRP A 51 -4.42 -18.37 -2.66
C TRP A 51 -3.84 -19.75 -2.38
N VAL A 52 -4.70 -20.77 -2.22
CA VAL A 52 -4.32 -22.12 -1.77
C VAL A 52 -4.43 -23.12 -2.91
N ASP A 53 -3.40 -23.95 -3.05
CA ASP A 53 -3.40 -25.16 -3.87
C ASP A 53 -2.79 -26.33 -3.08
N GLY A 54 -3.65 -27.26 -2.64
CA GLY A 54 -3.26 -28.38 -1.78
C GLY A 54 -2.56 -27.94 -0.50
N ASN A 55 -1.27 -28.26 -0.39
CA ASN A 55 -0.42 -27.92 0.75
C ASN A 55 0.45 -26.66 0.50
N THR A 56 0.10 -25.86 -0.52
CA THR A 56 0.79 -24.63 -0.88
C THR A 56 -0.15 -23.44 -0.71
N VAL A 57 0.40 -22.33 -0.21
CA VAL A 57 -0.32 -21.05 -0.10
C VAL A 57 0.57 -19.92 -0.58
N LEU A 58 -0.04 -18.93 -1.25
CA LEU A 58 0.62 -17.68 -1.63
C LEU A 58 0.49 -16.64 -0.51
N ILE A 59 1.54 -15.85 -0.28
CA ILE A 59 1.54 -14.70 0.64
C ILE A 59 2.30 -13.52 0.01
N GLY A 60 2.11 -12.31 0.55
CA GLY A 60 2.74 -11.08 0.04
C GLY A 60 2.39 -10.83 -1.43
N ASP A 61 3.32 -10.23 -2.18
CA ASP A 61 3.11 -9.90 -3.60
C ASP A 61 2.76 -11.11 -4.48
N ALA A 62 3.13 -12.33 -4.07
CA ALA A 62 2.73 -13.55 -4.78
C ALA A 62 1.21 -13.79 -4.71
N ALA A 63 0.56 -13.35 -3.63
CA ALA A 63 -0.89 -13.46 -3.42
C ALA A 63 -1.66 -12.19 -3.82
N HIS A 64 -1.07 -11.01 -3.57
CA HIS A 64 -1.79 -9.73 -3.62
C HIS A 64 -0.90 -8.53 -3.94
N ILE A 65 -0.11 -8.63 -5.01
CA ILE A 65 0.60 -7.45 -5.56
C ILE A 65 -0.35 -6.27 -5.79
N MET A 66 0.04 -5.10 -5.30
CA MET A 66 -0.75 -3.88 -5.32
C MET A 66 0.13 -2.67 -5.66
N TYR A 67 -0.49 -1.56 -6.08
CA TYR A 67 0.26 -0.32 -6.29
C TYR A 67 1.04 0.08 -5.03
N PRO A 68 2.26 0.62 -5.18
CA PRO A 68 3.14 0.97 -4.06
C PRO A 68 2.69 2.27 -3.38
N THR A 69 1.46 2.31 -2.90
CA THR A 69 0.90 3.42 -2.13
C THR A 69 0.99 3.08 -0.64
N GLY A 70 1.55 3.99 0.17
CA GLY A 70 1.51 3.90 1.63
C GLY A 70 2.15 2.67 2.29
N SER A 71 3.16 2.03 1.67
CA SER A 71 3.83 0.82 2.17
C SER A 71 2.92 -0.41 2.35
N ASN A 72 1.77 -0.43 1.66
CA ASN A 72 0.75 -1.46 1.85
C ASN A 72 1.24 -2.89 1.56
N GLY A 73 2.08 -3.09 0.53
CA GLY A 73 2.58 -4.42 0.17
C GLY A 73 3.41 -5.08 1.29
N ALA A 74 4.43 -4.36 1.79
CA ALA A 74 5.30 -4.88 2.86
C ALA A 74 4.55 -5.08 4.18
N GLY A 75 3.71 -4.11 4.57
CA GLY A 75 2.88 -4.22 5.76
C GLY A 75 1.94 -5.42 5.70
N GLN A 76 1.29 -5.64 4.55
CA GLN A 76 0.38 -6.75 4.36
C GLN A 76 1.09 -8.11 4.39
N ALA A 77 2.27 -8.23 3.78
CA ALA A 77 3.06 -9.46 3.83
C ALA A 77 3.46 -9.85 5.28
N ILE A 78 3.73 -8.88 6.15
CA ILE A 78 3.99 -9.13 7.57
C ILE A 78 2.74 -9.65 8.28
N VAL A 79 1.58 -9.05 8.00
CA VAL A 79 0.29 -9.50 8.54
C VAL A 79 -0.02 -10.92 8.08
N ASP A 80 0.23 -11.24 6.81
CA ASP A 80 0.04 -12.59 6.28
C ASP A 80 0.82 -13.62 7.08
N GLY A 81 2.12 -13.38 7.32
CA GLY A 81 2.96 -14.28 8.08
C GLY A 81 2.43 -14.53 9.50
N ARG A 82 1.95 -13.48 10.18
CA ARG A 82 1.36 -13.61 11.53
C ARG A 82 0.04 -14.37 11.52
N VAL A 83 -0.84 -14.08 10.57
CA VAL A 83 -2.15 -14.75 10.48
C VAL A 83 -1.99 -16.20 10.07
N LEU A 84 -1.09 -16.50 9.11
CA LEU A 84 -0.76 -17.87 8.73
C LEU A 84 -0.20 -18.65 9.92
N GLY A 85 0.72 -18.05 10.69
CA GLY A 85 1.25 -18.64 11.91
C GLY A 85 0.17 -18.95 12.95
N ALA A 86 -0.79 -18.03 13.15
CA ALA A 86 -1.93 -18.25 14.03
C ALA A 86 -2.84 -19.40 13.53
N CYS A 87 -3.16 -19.43 12.23
CA CYS A 87 -3.96 -20.52 11.64
C CYS A 87 -3.26 -21.88 11.78
N LEU A 88 -1.93 -21.93 11.65
CA LEU A 88 -1.15 -23.16 11.86
C LEU A 88 -1.16 -23.61 13.33
N LEU A 89 -1.14 -22.69 14.28
CA LEU A 89 -1.27 -23.01 15.70
C LEU A 89 -2.66 -23.54 16.05
N GLU A 90 -3.71 -22.97 15.45
CA GLU A 90 -5.10 -23.32 15.73
C GLU A 90 -5.52 -24.64 15.06
N HIS A 91 -5.16 -24.83 13.79
CA HIS A 91 -5.64 -25.96 12.98
C HIS A 91 -4.58 -27.04 12.74
N GLY A 92 -3.35 -26.84 13.21
CA GLY A 92 -2.22 -27.71 12.95
C GLY A 92 -1.60 -27.49 11.55
N VAL A 93 -0.45 -28.12 11.31
CA VAL A 93 0.22 -28.03 9.99
C VAL A 93 -0.54 -28.85 8.96
N GLY A 94 -1.18 -28.18 8.00
CA GLY A 94 -1.84 -28.85 6.89
C GLY A 94 -2.83 -27.97 6.14
N ALA A 95 -3.54 -28.57 5.19
CA ALA A 95 -4.47 -27.87 4.31
C ALA A 95 -5.58 -27.10 5.05
N ALA A 96 -5.99 -27.58 6.24
CA ALA A 96 -7.00 -26.89 7.05
C ALA A 96 -6.53 -25.50 7.50
N ALA A 97 -5.27 -25.36 7.96
CA ALA A 97 -4.71 -24.07 8.34
C ALA A 97 -4.56 -23.12 7.13
N LEU A 98 -4.12 -23.66 5.98
CA LEU A 98 -3.98 -22.85 4.76
C LEU A 98 -5.33 -22.32 4.28
N ARG A 99 -6.38 -23.16 4.36
CA ARG A 99 -7.73 -22.77 3.99
C ARG A 99 -8.30 -21.71 4.94
N ALA A 100 -8.09 -21.88 6.24
CA ALA A 100 -8.50 -20.89 7.23
C ALA A 100 -7.82 -19.53 7.02
N PHE A 101 -6.54 -19.54 6.65
CA PHE A 101 -5.80 -18.34 6.28
C PHE A 101 -6.39 -17.65 5.03
N ASP A 102 -6.65 -18.40 3.96
CA ASP A 102 -7.27 -17.90 2.72
C ASP A 102 -8.64 -17.29 2.99
N ASP A 103 -9.52 -18.01 3.70
CA ASP A 103 -10.88 -17.54 3.98
C ASP A 103 -10.89 -16.27 4.84
N LYS A 104 -9.86 -16.06 5.68
CA LYS A 104 -9.74 -14.90 6.55
C LYS A 104 -9.22 -13.65 5.85
N LEU A 105 -8.22 -13.79 4.99
CA LEU A 105 -7.52 -12.63 4.41
C LEU A 105 -7.80 -12.37 2.94
N ARG A 106 -8.20 -13.39 2.16
CA ARG A 106 -8.33 -13.23 0.72
C ARG A 106 -9.25 -12.09 0.33
N VAL A 107 -10.49 -12.08 0.84
CA VAL A 107 -11.47 -11.04 0.51
C VAL A 107 -11.02 -9.65 0.97
N PRO A 108 -10.70 -9.41 2.26
CA PRO A 108 -10.36 -8.05 2.71
C PRO A 108 -9.10 -7.51 2.03
N VAL A 109 -8.10 -8.35 1.72
CA VAL A 109 -6.91 -7.92 0.99
C VAL A 109 -7.21 -7.71 -0.50
N SER A 110 -8.08 -8.51 -1.11
CA SER A 110 -8.57 -8.27 -2.47
C SER A 110 -9.26 -6.91 -2.60
N ASP A 111 -10.10 -6.57 -1.62
CA ASP A 111 -10.77 -5.27 -1.57
C ASP A 111 -9.75 -4.13 -1.43
N LEU A 112 -8.68 -4.31 -0.67
CA LEU A 112 -7.59 -3.34 -0.57
C LEU A 112 -6.85 -3.15 -1.91
N VAL A 113 -6.53 -4.24 -2.61
CA VAL A 113 -5.91 -4.18 -3.95
C VAL A 113 -6.79 -3.37 -4.90
N LEU A 114 -8.10 -3.66 -4.95
CA LEU A 114 -9.05 -2.96 -5.81
C LEU A 114 -9.23 -1.49 -5.41
N ARG A 115 -9.19 -1.16 -4.12
CA ARG A 115 -9.23 0.24 -3.65
C ARG A 115 -7.99 1.01 -4.06
N ASN A 116 -6.82 0.38 -4.06
CA ASN A 116 -5.56 1.00 -4.48
C ASN A 116 -5.53 1.32 -5.99
N ARG A 117 -6.38 0.69 -6.82
CA ARG A 117 -6.59 1.09 -8.22
C ARG A 117 -7.31 2.42 -8.37
N GLY A 118 -8.13 2.77 -7.38
CA GLY A 118 -8.75 4.08 -7.32
C GLY A 118 -7.73 5.17 -6.99
N ALA A 119 -8.20 6.41 -6.88
CA ALA A 119 -7.31 7.53 -6.56
C ALA A 119 -6.66 7.43 -5.16
N GLY A 120 -7.18 6.57 -4.26
CA GLY A 120 -6.62 6.35 -2.94
C GLY A 120 -6.44 7.67 -2.16
N PRO A 121 -5.31 7.86 -1.45
CA PRO A 121 -5.04 9.11 -0.75
C PRO A 121 -4.75 10.28 -1.71
N PHE A 122 -4.44 9.99 -2.98
CA PHE A 122 -4.17 11.01 -4.00
C PHE A 122 -5.45 11.63 -4.59
N GLY A 123 -6.64 11.09 -4.29
CA GLY A 123 -7.90 11.68 -4.76
C GLY A 123 -8.08 13.14 -4.35
N ILE A 124 -7.50 13.53 -3.22
CA ILE A 124 -7.48 14.93 -2.78
C ILE A 124 -6.70 15.84 -3.74
N LEU A 125 -5.66 15.33 -4.40
CA LEU A 125 -4.89 16.11 -5.37
C LEU A 125 -5.71 16.40 -6.63
N SER A 126 -6.58 15.47 -7.05
CA SER A 126 -7.52 15.72 -8.16
C SER A 126 -8.53 16.83 -7.81
N ILE A 127 -9.01 16.87 -6.56
CA ILE A 127 -9.90 17.95 -6.10
C ILE A 127 -9.17 19.30 -6.16
N VAL A 128 -7.91 19.35 -5.73
CA VAL A 128 -7.10 20.57 -5.79
C VAL A 128 -6.87 20.98 -7.24
N ASP A 129 -6.45 20.06 -8.12
CA ASP A 129 -6.20 20.33 -9.55
C ASP A 129 -7.43 20.92 -10.25
N GLU A 130 -8.61 20.37 -10.00
CA GLU A 130 -9.88 20.85 -10.57
C GLU A 130 -10.28 22.25 -10.08
N ARG A 131 -9.92 22.61 -8.85
CA ARG A 131 -10.37 23.85 -8.20
C ARG A 131 -9.36 24.98 -8.24
N CYS A 132 -8.07 24.68 -8.32
CA CYS A 132 -7.02 25.66 -8.08
C CYS A 132 -6.80 26.63 -9.25
N GLY A 133 -7.18 26.24 -10.48
CA GLY A 133 -6.91 27.03 -11.68
C GLY A 133 -5.41 27.23 -11.97
N GLY A 134 -4.53 26.48 -11.30
CA GLY A 134 -3.09 26.43 -11.49
C GLY A 134 -2.24 27.05 -10.37
N VAL A 135 -2.64 28.18 -9.79
CA VAL A 135 -1.82 28.91 -8.78
C VAL A 135 -2.71 29.50 -7.69
N PHE A 136 -2.30 29.34 -6.42
CA PHE A 136 -2.97 29.86 -5.23
C PHE A 136 -1.93 30.21 -4.15
N ASP A 137 -2.26 31.18 -3.29
CA ASP A 137 -1.40 31.60 -2.17
C ASP A 137 -1.70 30.81 -0.88
N ASP A 138 -2.95 30.40 -0.68
CA ASP A 138 -3.40 29.57 0.44
C ASP A 138 -4.19 28.36 -0.09
N ILE A 139 -3.78 27.16 0.32
CA ILE A 139 -4.45 25.92 -0.05
C ILE A 139 -5.90 25.88 0.46
N HIS A 140 -6.18 26.55 1.58
CA HIS A 140 -7.50 26.56 2.20
C HIS A 140 -8.54 27.37 1.42
N ASP A 141 -8.09 28.26 0.52
CA ASP A 141 -8.96 28.95 -0.44
C ASP A 141 -9.42 28.01 -1.57
N VAL A 142 -8.66 26.94 -1.84
CA VAL A 142 -8.96 25.92 -2.86
C VAL A 142 -9.73 24.75 -2.27
N ILE A 143 -9.29 24.26 -1.11
CA ILE A 143 -9.91 23.16 -0.36
C ILE A 143 -9.87 23.45 1.15
N PRO A 144 -11.03 23.69 1.80
CA PRO A 144 -11.07 23.98 3.22
C PRO A 144 -10.46 22.86 4.07
N GLU A 145 -9.81 23.23 5.18
CA GLU A 145 -9.17 22.28 6.12
C GLU A 145 -10.12 21.18 6.63
N GLU A 146 -11.41 21.53 6.81
CA GLU A 146 -12.44 20.58 7.22
C GLU A 146 -12.66 19.49 6.16
N GLU A 147 -12.69 19.86 4.87
CA GLU A 147 -12.81 18.90 3.74
C GLU A 147 -11.57 18.00 3.65
N ILE A 148 -10.37 18.58 3.84
CA ILE A 148 -9.11 17.82 3.89
C ILE A 148 -9.17 16.78 5.01
N SER A 149 -9.55 17.23 6.20
CA SER A 149 -9.64 16.39 7.41
C SER A 149 -10.66 15.27 7.24
N GLU A 150 -11.84 15.57 6.69
CA GLU A 150 -12.89 14.59 6.44
C GLU A 150 -12.46 13.55 5.40
N PHE A 151 -11.86 13.98 4.28
CA PHE A 151 -11.34 13.08 3.25
C PHE A 151 -10.29 12.11 3.84
N MET A 152 -9.34 12.65 4.61
CA MET A 152 -8.27 11.84 5.22
C MET A 152 -8.81 10.90 6.31
N ALA A 153 -9.81 11.31 7.09
CA ALA A 153 -10.47 10.44 8.06
C ALA A 153 -11.20 9.27 7.39
N ASN A 154 -11.95 9.55 6.31
CA ASN A 154 -12.66 8.54 5.52
C ASN A 154 -11.68 7.55 4.89
N TYR A 155 -10.57 8.03 4.33
CA TYR A 155 -9.51 7.17 3.78
C TYR A 155 -8.89 6.27 4.86
N LYS A 156 -8.51 6.82 6.02
CA LYS A 156 -7.91 6.05 7.13
C LYS A 156 -8.85 4.97 7.65
N ALA A 157 -10.14 5.29 7.82
CA ALA A 157 -11.15 4.33 8.25
C ALA A 157 -11.34 3.22 7.21
N ALA A 158 -11.43 3.56 5.93
CA ALA A 158 -11.56 2.59 4.85
C ALA A 158 -10.31 1.71 4.67
N ALA A 159 -9.12 2.25 4.88
CA ALA A 159 -7.86 1.52 4.79
C ALA A 159 -7.57 0.66 6.03
N GLY A 160 -8.43 0.70 7.06
CA GLY A 160 -8.28 -0.13 8.27
C GLY A 160 -7.17 0.33 9.21
N PHE A 161 -6.66 1.56 9.06
CA PHE A 161 -5.61 2.13 9.91
C PHE A 161 -6.14 2.68 11.24
N ALA A 162 -6.99 1.93 11.94
CA ALA A 162 -7.44 2.29 13.28
C ALA A 162 -6.33 2.02 14.30
N ILE A 163 -5.42 2.98 14.49
CA ILE A 163 -4.26 2.88 15.38
C ILE A 163 -4.65 2.40 16.78
N ASP A 164 -5.70 2.95 17.36
CA ASP A 164 -6.15 2.58 18.70
C ASP A 164 -6.65 1.14 18.76
N THR A 165 -7.40 0.70 17.75
CA THR A 165 -7.86 -0.69 17.64
C THR A 165 -6.68 -1.65 17.48
N LEU A 166 -5.69 -1.29 16.66
CA LEU A 166 -4.48 -2.10 16.46
C LEU A 166 -3.68 -2.22 17.77
N ASN A 167 -3.44 -1.10 18.46
CA ASN A 167 -2.63 -1.06 19.68
C ASN A 167 -3.31 -1.73 20.88
N SER A 168 -4.64 -1.79 20.90
CA SER A 168 -5.42 -2.45 21.96
C SER A 168 -5.75 -3.91 21.65
N ALA A 169 -5.48 -4.39 20.44
CA ALA A 169 -5.76 -5.77 20.06
C ALA A 169 -4.83 -6.76 20.80
N PRO A 170 -5.34 -7.95 21.17
CA PRO A 170 -4.49 -9.01 21.71
C PRO A 170 -3.46 -9.46 20.67
N SER A 171 -2.31 -9.97 21.14
CA SER A 171 -1.30 -10.50 20.22
C SER A 171 -1.88 -11.62 19.36
N THR A 172 -1.69 -11.52 18.05
CA THR A 172 -2.11 -12.53 17.06
C THR A 172 -1.53 -13.92 17.36
N ILE A 173 -0.31 -13.97 17.89
CA ILE A 173 0.38 -15.19 18.28
C ILE A 173 0.80 -15.03 19.74
N PRO A 174 0.36 -15.91 20.66
CA PRO A 174 0.77 -15.85 22.06
C PRO A 174 2.28 -16.02 22.23
N ASP A 175 2.84 -15.37 23.26
CA ASP A 175 4.26 -15.52 23.58
C ASP A 175 4.60 -16.97 23.92
N GLY A 176 5.70 -17.48 23.34
CA GLY A 176 6.13 -18.87 23.54
C GLY A 176 5.28 -19.92 22.81
N ALA A 177 4.40 -19.50 21.89
CA ALA A 177 3.64 -20.45 21.07
C ALA A 177 4.57 -21.24 20.13
N HIS A 178 4.39 -22.56 20.09
CA HIS A 178 5.11 -23.46 19.20
C HIS A 178 4.15 -24.41 18.52
N ILE A 179 4.31 -24.55 17.21
CA ILE A 179 3.60 -25.55 16.43
C ILE A 179 4.29 -26.89 16.68
N ARG A 180 3.54 -27.89 17.18
CA ARG A 180 4.04 -29.25 17.30
C ARG A 180 3.80 -29.97 15.97
N ALA A 181 4.88 -30.48 15.39
CA ALA A 181 4.84 -31.33 14.20
C ALA A 181 4.28 -32.72 14.53
#